data_AF-A0A240BKB1-F1
#
_entry.id   AF-A0A240BKB1-F1
#
_cell.length_a   1.000
_cell.length_b   1.000
_cell.length_c   1.000
_cell.angle_alpha   90.00
_cell.angle_beta   90.00
_cell.angle_gamma   90.00
#
_symmetry.space_group_name_H-M   'P 1'
#
loop_
_entity.id
_entity.type
_entity.pdbx_description
1 polymer ?
#
loop_
_entity_poly.entity_id
_entity_poly.type
_entity_poly.pdbx_seq_one_letter_code
_entity_poly.pdbx_strand_id
1 'polypeptide(L)' 'MMSDGPSGLIECVNIPKTISAILEHKLRLATKYELDTIYGTEDLWDFLELITVHNYNQRMISKAQTSGI' A
#
# COMPACT_ATOMS: atom_id res chain seq x y z
N MET A 1 -23.02 0.94 7.19
CA MET A 1 -23.04 0.36 5.84
C MET A 1 -21.63 -0.14 5.55
N MET A 2 -21.44 -1.45 5.45
CA MET A 2 -20.19 -2.02 4.94
C MET A 2 -20.15 -1.74 3.43
N SER A 3 -19.15 -1.01 2.98
CA SER A 3 -18.91 -0.78 1.55
C SER A 3 -18.32 -2.05 0.98
N ASP A 4 -19.05 -2.72 0.08
CA ASP A 4 -18.56 -3.91 -0.63
C ASP A 4 -17.40 -3.52 -1.56
N GLY A 5 -16.17 -3.69 -1.07
CA GLY A 5 -15.01 -3.88 -1.93
C GLY A 5 -15.13 -5.18 -2.75
N PRO A 6 -14.15 -5.51 -3.60
CA PRO A 6 -14.13 -6.78 -4.33
C PRO A 6 -14.47 -7.94 -3.38
N SER A 7 -15.50 -8.71 -3.72
CA SER A 7 -16.10 -9.73 -2.87
C SER A 7 -15.04 -10.63 -2.21
N GLY A 8 -14.92 -10.53 -0.89
CA GLY A 8 -13.96 -11.30 -0.08
C GLY A 8 -12.85 -10.48 0.60
N LEU A 9 -12.68 -9.20 0.27
CA LEU A 9 -11.71 -8.33 0.94
C LEU A 9 -12.36 -7.59 2.12
N ILE A 10 -11.77 -7.75 3.31
CA ILE A 10 -12.20 -7.04 4.52
C ILE A 10 -11.42 -5.74 4.67
N GLU A 11 -12.12 -4.62 4.91
CA GLU A 11 -11.46 -3.36 5.22
C GLU A 11 -11.04 -3.31 6.69
N CYS A 12 -9.87 -2.75 6.97
CA CYS A 12 -9.47 -2.42 8.34
C CYS A 12 -10.21 -1.16 8.80
N VAL A 13 -11.36 -1.34 9.46
CA VAL A 13 -12.28 -0.23 9.80
C VAL A 13 -11.80 0.68 10.94
N ASN A 14 -10.79 0.26 11.70
CA ASN A 14 -10.34 0.94 12.91
C ASN A 14 -9.10 1.82 12.73
N ILE A 15 -8.52 1.88 11.52
CA ILE A 15 -7.35 2.72 11.22
C ILE A 15 -7.57 3.51 9.93
N PRO A 16 -6.93 4.69 9.79
CA PRO A 16 -6.95 5.45 8.54
C PRO A 16 -6.48 4.60 7.35
N LYS A 17 -7.13 4.78 6.19
CA LYS A 17 -6.83 4.00 4.98
C LYS A 17 -5.36 4.11 4.53
N THR A 18 -4.73 5.26 4.73
CA THR A 18 -3.31 5.49 4.41
C THR A 18 -2.39 4.65 5.29
N ILE A 19 -2.66 4.56 6.59
CA ILE A 19 -1.92 3.71 7.53
C ILE A 19 -2.12 2.23 7.17
N SER A 20 -3.38 1.81 6.90
CA SER A 20 -3.66 0.44 6.46
C SER A 20 -2.90 0.09 5.18
N ALA A 21 -2.89 0.99 4.20
CA ALA A 21 -2.20 0.79 2.93
C ALA A 21 -0.69 0.56 3.12
N ILE A 22 -0.04 1.29 4.04
CA ILE A 22 1.39 1.13 4.32
C ILE A 22 1.66 -0.21 5.03
N LEU A 23 0.86 -0.55 6.05
CA LEU A 23 1.04 -1.76 6.85
C LEU A 23 0.82 -3.05 6.04
N GLU A 24 -0.17 -3.04 5.14
CA GLU A 24 -0.55 -4.21 4.35
C GLU A 24 0.28 -4.36 3.07
N HIS A 25 1.04 -3.34 2.67
CA HIS A 25 1.81 -3.39 1.43
C HIS A 25 2.98 -4.38 1.48
N LYS A 26 3.24 -5.04 0.36
CA LYS A 26 4.29 -6.06 0.21
C LYS A 26 5.70 -5.55 0.50
N LEU A 27 5.94 -4.26 0.34
CA LEU A 27 7.24 -3.64 0.64
C LEU A 27 7.56 -3.59 2.14
N ARG A 28 6.54 -3.70 3.02
CA ARG A 28 6.71 -3.66 4.48
C ARG A 28 7.55 -2.46 4.95
N LEU A 29 7.19 -1.27 4.47
CA LEU A 29 7.97 -0.04 4.68
C LEU A 29 8.01 0.41 6.14
N ALA A 30 6.99 0.08 6.92
CA ALA A 30 6.92 0.42 8.33
C ALA A 30 6.05 -0.60 9.09
N THR A 31 6.28 -0.68 10.39
CA THR A 31 5.42 -1.34 11.36
C THR A 31 4.43 -0.35 11.96
N LYS A 32 3.37 -0.86 12.61
CA LYS A 32 2.39 0.02 13.27
C LYS A 32 3.03 0.82 14.40
N TYR A 33 3.96 0.22 15.15
CA TYR A 33 4.67 0.93 16.20
C TYR A 33 5.46 2.13 15.65
N GLU A 34 6.18 1.95 14.55
CA GLU A 34 6.96 3.03 13.94
C GLU A 34 6.07 4.15 13.39
N LEU A 35 4.94 3.82 12.75
CA LEU A 35 3.98 4.82 12.28
C LEU A 35 3.32 5.60 13.42
N ASP A 36 3.17 5.00 14.60
CA ASP A 36 2.55 5.65 15.75
C ASP A 36 3.56 6.49 16.58
N THR A 37 4.87 6.22 16.48
CA THR A 37 5.86 6.75 17.44
C THR A 37 7.12 7.37 16.84
N ILE A 38 7.50 6.99 15.62
CA ILE A 38 8.77 7.39 15.01
C ILE A 38 8.52 8.29 13.80
N TYR A 39 7.61 7.88 12.91
CA TYR A 39 7.39 8.55 11.64
C TYR A 39 6.36 9.67 11.72
N GLY A 40 6.64 10.74 11.00
CA GLY A 40 5.76 11.89 10.86
C GLY A 40 4.80 11.75 9.68
N THR A 41 4.00 12.80 9.46
CA THR A 41 3.10 12.88 8.30
C THR A 41 3.86 12.92 6.97
N GLU A 42 5.06 13.53 6.94
CA GLU A 42 5.90 13.59 5.73
C GLU A 42 6.37 12.21 5.30
N ASP A 43 6.93 11.42 6.23
CA ASP A 43 7.34 10.03 5.98
C ASP A 43 6.17 9.17 5.45
N LEU A 44 4.96 9.41 5.96
CA LEU A 44 3.76 8.73 5.49
C LEU A 44 3.46 9.04 4.02
N TRP A 45 3.68 10.27 3.56
CA TRP A 45 3.53 10.61 2.14
C TRP A 45 4.63 9.99 1.29
N ASP A 46 5.87 9.99 1.76
CA ASP A 46 7.00 9.33 1.08
C ASP A 46 6.74 7.83 0.88
N PHE A 47 6.21 7.15 1.91
CA PHE A 47 5.84 5.73 1.80
C PHE A 47 4.74 5.49 0.77
N LEU A 48 3.74 6.37 0.68
CA LEU A 48 2.68 6.26 -0.33
C LEU A 48 3.22 6.47 -1.76
N GLU A 49 4.19 7.38 -1.93
CA GLU A 49 4.88 7.56 -3.21
C GLU A 49 5.68 6.31 -3.59
N LEU A 50 6.47 5.76 -2.67
CA LEU A 50 7.24 4.54 -2.90
C LEU A 50 6.34 3.35 -3.27
N ILE A 51 5.21 3.19 -2.57
CA ILE A 51 4.19 2.19 -2.90
C ILE A 51 3.66 2.39 -4.33
N THR A 52 3.36 3.64 -4.69
CA THR A 52 2.84 3.99 -6.02
C THR A 52 3.83 3.67 -7.12
N VAL A 53 5.10 4.09 -6.96
CA VAL A 53 6.19 3.83 -7.90
C VAL A 53 6.45 2.33 -8.03
N HIS A 54 6.47 1.59 -6.91
CA HIS A 54 6.64 0.14 -6.92
C HIS A 54 5.53 -0.55 -7.72
N ASN A 55 4.27 -0.21 -7.46
CA ASN A 55 3.14 -0.78 -8.16
C ASN A 55 3.17 -0.49 -9.66
N TYR A 56 3.59 0.71 -10.05
CA TYR A 56 3.79 1.04 -11.46
C TYR A 56 4.90 0.17 -12.09
N ASN A 57 6.05 0.06 -11.45
CA ASN A 57 7.17 -0.74 -11.95
C ASN A 57 6.80 -2.21 -12.08
N GLN A 58 6.10 -2.79 -11.09
CA GLN A 58 5.60 -4.16 -11.16
C GLN A 58 4.65 -4.36 -12.35
N ARG A 59 3.72 -3.42 -12.58
CA ARG A 59 2.84 -3.46 -13.76
C ARG A 59 3.60 -3.40 -15.07
N MET A 60 4.65 -2.58 -15.17
CA MET A 60 5.49 -2.48 -16.37
C MET A 60 6.28 -3.77 -16.63
N ILE A 61 6.84 -4.37 -15.57
CA ILE A 61 7.54 -5.66 -15.66
C ILE A 61 6.55 -6.75 -16.13
N SER A 62 5.36 -6.84 -15.53
CA SER A 62 4.35 -7.83 -15.95
C SER A 62 3.90 -7.61 -17.40
N LYS A 63 3.75 -6.36 -17.84
CA LYS A 63 3.45 -6.05 -19.25
C LYS A 63 4.57 -6.51 -20.17
N ALA A 64 5.83 -6.23 -19.84
CA ALA A 64 6.97 -6.66 -20.64
C ALA A 64 7.05 -8.20 -20.76
N GLN A 65 6.71 -8.92 -19.68
CA GLN A 65 6.63 -10.39 -19.69
C GLN A 65 5.46 -10.93 -20.52
N THR A 66 4.33 -10.22 -20.57
CA THR A 66 3.12 -10.66 -21.30
C THR A 66 3.14 -10.25 -22.77
N SER A 67 3.79 -9.13 -23.12
CA SER A 67 3.95 -8.61 -24.48
C SER A 67 5.18 -9.15 -25.20
N GLY A 68 5.91 -10.07 -24.58
CA GLY A 68 6.94 -10.84 -25.26
C GLY A 68 6.33 -11.76 -26.33
N ILE A 69 6.88 -11.66 -27.54
CA ILE A 69 6.93 -12.68 -28.59
C ILE A 69 7.23 -14.06 -28.01
#